data_AF-A0A1W9J7W6-F1
#
_entry.id   AF-A0A1W9J7W6-F1
#
_cell.length_a   1.000
_cell.length_b   1.000
_cell.length_c   1.000
_cell.angle_alpha   90.00
_cell.angle_beta   90.00
_cell.angle_gamma   90.00
#
_symmetry.space_group_name_H-M   'P 1'
#
loop_
_entity.id
_entity.type
_entity.pdbx_description
1 polymer ?
#
loop_
_entity_poly.entity_id
_entity_poly.type
_entity_poly.pdbx_seq_one_letter_code
_entity_poly.pdbx_strand_id
1 'polypeptide(L)'
;MQIEHLWQQILPANVCLSVCSLKDHSLPLTQAELDSIGLVGTRRLAEMASGRMMAKTALASMHIDDVDIVKDKLTGAPIWPKDIVGSITHSTDLSNSHVAAVVAKKIEISSLGIDAELAGDIHHSLWEMFLSQDELSWVNSKSNAEKSLLVRKIWGLKESAIKASGQLDMLCWRVNPTISDSDSFELIFGGGERGNSFVGKAICHDNITLAAVYPEYN
;
A
#
# COMPACT_ATOMS: atom_id res chain seq x y z
N MET A 1 15.27 -7.74 7.07
CA MET A 1 16.27 -6.76 7.54
C MET A 1 16.37 -5.53 6.64
N GLN A 2 16.86 -5.59 5.39
CA GLN A 2 16.99 -4.35 4.59
C GLN A 2 15.64 -3.71 4.19
N ILE A 3 14.67 -4.50 3.71
CA ILE A 3 13.37 -3.96 3.25
C ILE A 3 12.45 -3.48 4.39
N GLU A 4 12.56 -4.10 5.55
CA GLU A 4 11.84 -3.71 6.76
C GLU A 4 12.28 -2.31 7.21
N HIS A 5 13.59 -2.03 7.14
CA HIS A 5 14.12 -0.72 7.44
C HIS A 5 13.59 0.37 6.49
N LEU A 6 13.44 0.05 5.20
CA LEU A 6 12.86 0.99 4.22
C LEU A 6 11.40 1.32 4.56
N TRP A 7 10.60 0.32 4.96
CA TRP A 7 9.24 0.56 5.43
C TRP A 7 9.20 1.46 6.67
N GLN A 8 10.08 1.21 7.63
CA GLN A 8 10.16 2.01 8.87
C GLN A 8 10.48 3.49 8.60
N GLN A 9 11.15 3.82 7.49
CA GLN A 9 11.42 5.21 7.10
C GLN A 9 10.17 5.97 6.61
N ILE A 10 9.22 5.24 6.01
CA ILE A 10 8.01 5.84 5.42
C ILE A 10 6.76 5.70 6.29
N LEU A 11 6.76 4.79 7.27
CA LEU A 11 5.64 4.55 8.16
C LEU A 11 5.68 5.42 9.42
N PRO A 12 4.52 5.78 9.99
CA PRO A 12 4.43 6.37 11.32
C PRO A 12 4.93 5.42 12.43
N ALA A 13 5.44 5.98 13.53
CA ALA A 13 6.02 5.20 14.63
C ALA A 13 5.01 4.30 15.38
N ASN A 14 3.72 4.64 15.33
CA ASN A 14 2.61 3.92 15.96
C ASN A 14 2.03 2.79 15.08
N VAL A 15 2.69 2.43 13.98
CA VAL A 15 2.27 1.35 13.09
C VAL A 15 3.06 0.07 13.39
N CYS A 16 2.33 -1.03 13.57
CA CYS A 16 2.92 -2.36 13.61
C CYS A 16 3.10 -2.90 12.19
N LEU A 17 4.33 -3.26 11.83
CA LEU A 17 4.71 -3.77 10.52
C LEU A 17 5.08 -5.25 10.62
N SER A 18 4.64 -6.04 9.65
CA SER A 18 5.17 -7.39 9.39
C SER A 18 5.48 -7.54 7.91
N VAL A 19 6.64 -8.14 7.60
CA VAL A 19 7.10 -8.38 6.23
C VAL A 19 7.61 -9.80 6.06
N CYS A 20 7.37 -10.39 4.88
CA CYS A 20 7.99 -11.65 4.49
C CYS A 20 8.27 -11.69 2.99
N SER A 21 9.08 -12.65 2.58
CA SER A 21 9.13 -13.08 1.18
C SER A 21 8.13 -14.23 0.99
N LEU A 22 7.49 -14.35 -0.18
CA LEU A 22 6.76 -15.58 -0.52
C LEU A 22 7.79 -16.68 -0.80
N LYS A 23 8.32 -17.27 0.27
CA LYS A 23 9.07 -18.51 0.27
C LYS A 23 8.48 -19.35 1.38
N ASP A 24 7.56 -20.25 0.99
CA ASP A 24 7.02 -21.34 1.80
C ASP A 24 6.80 -21.04 3.29
N HIS A 25 5.81 -20.19 3.59
CA HIS A 25 5.29 -20.07 4.95
C HIS A 25 3.83 -20.53 5.00
N SER A 26 3.56 -21.51 5.87
CA SER A 26 2.24 -22.04 6.18
C SER A 26 1.76 -21.52 7.54
N LEU A 27 0.87 -20.54 7.50
CA LEU A 27 -0.29 -20.51 8.38
C LEU A 27 -1.48 -20.65 7.43
N PRO A 28 -2.24 -21.75 7.49
CA PRO A 28 -3.35 -21.94 6.60
C PRO A 28 -4.39 -20.83 6.85
N LEU A 29 -5.02 -20.38 5.77
CA LEU A 29 -6.24 -19.60 5.84
C LEU A 29 -7.27 -20.38 6.66
N THR A 30 -8.00 -19.70 7.54
CA THR A 30 -9.12 -20.34 8.24
C THR A 30 -10.25 -20.61 7.25
N GLN A 31 -11.22 -21.44 7.65
CA GLN A 31 -12.37 -21.72 6.79
C GLN A 31 -13.14 -20.45 6.44
N ALA A 32 -13.33 -19.54 7.41
CA ALA A 32 -13.99 -18.25 7.17
C ALA A 32 -13.23 -17.39 6.16
N GLU A 33 -11.90 -17.37 6.22
CA GLU A 33 -11.07 -16.67 5.25
C GLU A 33 -11.19 -17.29 3.85
N LEU A 34 -11.09 -18.62 3.74
CA LEU A 34 -11.27 -19.35 2.48
C LEU A 34 -12.64 -19.08 1.85
N ASP A 35 -13.70 -19.16 2.64
CA ASP A 35 -15.08 -18.91 2.20
C ASP A 35 -15.26 -17.47 1.70
N SER A 36 -14.63 -16.49 2.38
CA SER A 36 -14.67 -15.09 1.95
C SER A 36 -13.87 -14.83 0.67
N ILE A 37 -12.78 -15.56 0.45
CA ILE A 37 -11.91 -15.42 -0.74
C ILE A 37 -12.62 -15.97 -1.97
N GLY A 38 -13.25 -17.14 -1.85
CA GLY A 38 -13.85 -17.88 -2.96
C GLY A 38 -12.81 -18.57 -3.84
N LEU A 39 -13.22 -18.94 -5.06
CA LEU A 39 -12.35 -19.61 -6.01
C LEU A 39 -11.37 -18.62 -6.66
N VAL A 40 -10.08 -18.84 -6.46
CA VAL A 40 -8.98 -18.08 -7.07
C VAL A 40 -7.87 -19.03 -7.51
N GLY A 41 -7.04 -18.62 -8.48
CA GLY A 41 -5.89 -19.42 -8.93
C GLY A 41 -4.82 -19.58 -7.84
N THR A 42 -3.97 -20.61 -7.95
CA THR A 42 -2.96 -20.98 -6.94
C THR A 42 -2.05 -19.82 -6.53
N ARG A 43 -1.56 -19.04 -7.50
CA ARG A 43 -0.70 -17.88 -7.22
C ARG A 43 -1.43 -16.83 -6.38
N ARG A 44 -2.68 -16.52 -6.76
CA ARG A 44 -3.49 -15.53 -6.03
C ARG A 44 -3.82 -16.01 -4.62
N LEU A 45 -4.10 -17.30 -4.45
CA LEU A 45 -4.32 -17.89 -3.14
C LEU A 45 -3.09 -17.74 -2.24
N ALA A 46 -1.88 -17.97 -2.78
CA ALA A 46 -0.63 -17.83 -2.04
C ALA A 46 -0.37 -16.37 -1.59
N GLU A 47 -0.64 -15.39 -2.47
CA GLU A 47 -0.57 -13.96 -2.13
C GLU A 47 -1.56 -13.60 -1.00
N MET A 48 -2.80 -14.07 -1.11
CA MET A 48 -3.86 -13.79 -0.14
C MET A 48 -3.62 -14.47 1.21
N ALA A 49 -3.01 -15.66 1.22
CA ALA A 49 -2.61 -16.37 2.43
C ALA A 49 -1.43 -15.68 3.12
N SER A 50 -0.38 -15.35 2.37
CA SER A 50 0.80 -14.69 2.91
C SER A 50 0.49 -13.29 3.44
N GLY A 51 -0.37 -12.55 2.74
CA GLY A 51 -0.84 -11.24 3.20
C GLY A 51 -1.58 -11.33 4.54
N ARG A 52 -2.47 -12.31 4.70
CA ARG A 52 -3.20 -12.54 5.96
C ARG A 52 -2.29 -13.03 7.07
N MET A 53 -1.30 -13.86 6.75
CA MET A 53 -0.28 -14.26 7.71
C MET A 53 0.45 -13.03 8.26
N MET A 54 0.95 -12.15 7.39
CA MET A 54 1.63 -10.93 7.83
C MET A 54 0.71 -10.02 8.62
N ALA A 55 -0.55 -9.91 8.21
CA ALA A 55 -1.53 -9.12 8.94
C ALA A 55 -1.80 -9.68 10.35
N LYS A 56 -1.95 -11.01 10.50
CA LYS A 56 -2.08 -11.66 11.81
C LYS A 56 -0.82 -11.52 12.66
N THR A 57 0.37 -11.63 12.08
CA THR A 57 1.63 -11.37 12.79
C THR A 57 1.72 -9.93 13.29
N ALA A 58 1.31 -8.96 12.47
CA ALA A 58 1.29 -7.56 12.87
C ALA A 58 0.25 -7.31 13.99
N LEU A 59 -0.92 -7.96 13.94
CA LEU A 59 -1.93 -7.91 15.00
C LEU A 59 -1.46 -8.56 16.31
N ALA A 60 -0.73 -9.68 16.24
CA ALA A 60 -0.17 -10.35 17.42
C ALA A 60 0.82 -9.44 18.17
N SER A 61 1.54 -8.55 17.47
CA SER A 61 2.39 -7.54 18.11
C SER A 61 1.61 -6.49 18.93
N MET A 62 0.29 -6.38 18.69
CA MET A 62 -0.66 -5.58 19.47
C MET A 62 -1.44 -6.42 20.50
N HIS A 63 -1.06 -7.68 20.71
CA HIS A 63 -1.78 -8.66 21.55
C HIS A 63 -3.20 -8.96 21.05
N ILE A 64 -3.39 -8.97 19.73
CA ILE A 64 -4.64 -9.37 19.08
C ILE A 64 -4.38 -10.67 18.31
N ASP A 65 -4.73 -11.78 18.94
CA ASP A 65 -4.54 -13.14 18.42
C ASP A 65 -5.89 -13.78 18.03
N ASP A 66 -5.84 -14.92 17.35
CA ASP A 66 -7.02 -15.75 17.00
C ASP A 66 -8.16 -15.02 16.27
N VAL A 67 -7.81 -14.10 15.37
CA VAL A 67 -8.75 -13.36 14.53
C VAL A 67 -8.70 -13.77 13.06
N ASP A 68 -9.88 -13.76 12.42
CA ASP A 68 -10.02 -13.95 10.98
C ASP A 68 -9.98 -12.61 10.26
N ILE A 69 -9.28 -12.57 9.12
CA ILE A 69 -9.22 -11.40 8.24
C ILE A 69 -9.96 -11.74 6.96
N VAL A 70 -11.28 -11.71 7.03
CA VAL A 70 -12.14 -12.03 5.88
C VAL A 70 -12.11 -10.93 4.82
N LYS A 71 -12.31 -11.31 3.57
CA LYS A 71 -12.46 -10.36 2.45
C LYS A 71 -13.88 -9.80 2.44
N ASP A 72 -14.02 -8.49 2.39
CA ASP A 72 -15.29 -7.83 2.15
C ASP A 72 -15.80 -8.16 0.73
N LYS A 73 -17.08 -8.52 0.61
CA LYS A 73 -17.65 -9.01 -0.66
C LYS A 73 -17.89 -7.90 -1.68
N LEU A 74 -18.10 -6.67 -1.24
CA LEU A 74 -18.43 -5.54 -2.11
C LEU A 74 -17.16 -4.83 -2.58
N THR A 75 -16.25 -4.56 -1.65
CA THR A 75 -15.04 -3.77 -1.88
C THR A 75 -13.81 -4.62 -2.17
N GLY A 76 -13.81 -5.89 -1.75
CA GLY A 76 -12.63 -6.75 -1.82
C GLY A 76 -11.57 -6.44 -0.76
N ALA A 77 -11.78 -5.44 0.08
CA ALA A 77 -10.84 -5.04 1.13
C ALA A 77 -10.81 -6.07 2.28
N PRO A 78 -9.69 -6.21 3.01
CA PRO A 78 -9.66 -6.96 4.26
C PRO A 78 -10.56 -6.30 5.31
N ILE A 79 -11.36 -7.10 6.02
CA ILE A 79 -12.12 -6.64 7.19
C ILE A 79 -11.22 -6.78 8.42
N TRP A 80 -10.89 -5.65 9.03
CA TRP A 80 -10.05 -5.57 10.22
C TRP A 80 -10.85 -5.79 11.51
N PRO A 81 -10.20 -6.27 12.59
CA PRO A 81 -10.81 -6.29 13.92
C PRO A 81 -11.32 -4.91 14.33
N LYS A 82 -12.27 -4.90 15.28
CA LYS A 82 -12.84 -3.66 15.82
C LYS A 82 -11.72 -2.73 16.32
N ASP A 83 -11.86 -1.44 16.02
CA ASP A 83 -10.94 -0.38 16.44
C ASP A 83 -9.51 -0.50 15.86
N ILE A 84 -9.31 -1.36 14.86
CA ILE A 84 -8.06 -1.50 14.10
C ILE A 84 -8.25 -1.01 12.67
N VAL A 85 -7.20 -0.39 12.14
CA VAL A 85 -7.04 -0.13 10.70
C VAL A 85 -5.78 -0.84 10.21
N GLY A 86 -5.74 -1.17 8.92
CA GLY A 86 -4.57 -1.77 8.34
C GLY A 86 -4.60 -1.80 6.82
N SER A 87 -3.48 -2.23 6.25
CA SER A 87 -3.33 -2.43 4.81
C SER A 87 -2.39 -3.59 4.54
N ILE A 88 -2.62 -4.27 3.42
CA ILE A 88 -1.83 -5.42 2.97
C ILE A 88 -1.34 -5.10 1.55
N THR A 89 -0.07 -5.38 1.28
CA THR A 89 0.50 -5.32 -0.07
C THR A 89 1.31 -6.58 -0.37
N HIS A 90 1.37 -6.93 -1.65
CA HIS A 90 2.19 -8.01 -2.17
C HIS A 90 2.74 -7.58 -3.53
N SER A 91 4.00 -7.88 -3.77
CA SER A 91 4.65 -7.69 -5.07
C SER A 91 5.37 -8.97 -5.43
N THR A 92 4.99 -9.59 -6.54
CA THR A 92 5.42 -10.95 -6.87
C THR A 92 5.91 -11.04 -8.32
N ASP A 93 7.14 -11.52 -8.50
CA ASP A 93 7.67 -12.00 -9.79
C ASP A 93 8.19 -13.45 -9.64
N LEU A 94 8.79 -14.01 -10.71
CA LEU A 94 9.27 -15.39 -10.73
C LEU A 94 10.47 -15.66 -9.80
N SER A 95 11.17 -14.62 -9.36
CA SER A 95 12.45 -14.68 -8.66
C SER A 95 12.44 -13.95 -7.31
N ASN A 96 11.53 -12.99 -7.13
CA ASN A 96 11.44 -12.11 -6.00
C ASN A 96 9.97 -11.92 -5.62
N SER A 97 9.73 -11.94 -4.33
CA SER A 97 8.40 -11.85 -3.79
C SER A 97 8.47 -11.14 -2.45
N HIS A 98 7.60 -10.16 -2.28
CA HIS A 98 7.55 -9.32 -1.09
C HIS A 98 6.11 -9.18 -0.66
N VAL A 99 5.86 -9.41 0.61
CA VAL A 99 4.54 -9.24 1.23
C VAL A 99 4.72 -8.44 2.49
N ALA A 100 3.86 -7.44 2.67
CA ALA A 100 3.85 -6.64 3.88
C ALA A 100 2.41 -6.41 4.33
N ALA A 101 2.24 -6.35 5.64
CA ALA A 101 1.02 -5.88 6.26
C ALA A 101 1.37 -4.89 7.35
N VAL A 102 0.51 -3.89 7.49
CA VAL A 102 0.58 -2.88 8.54
C VAL A 102 -0.75 -2.80 9.25
N VAL A 103 -0.70 -2.63 10.56
CA VAL A 103 -1.88 -2.41 11.40
C VAL A 103 -1.60 -1.37 12.46
N ALA A 104 -2.64 -0.68 12.91
CA ALA A 104 -2.57 0.29 13.99
C ALA A 104 -3.94 0.49 14.63
N LYS A 105 -3.96 1.11 15.82
CA LYS A 105 -5.23 1.47 16.47
C LYS A 105 -5.87 2.63 15.71
N LYS A 106 -7.16 2.50 15.44
CA LYS A 106 -7.96 3.51 14.74
C LYS A 106 -7.97 4.88 15.42
N ILE A 107 -7.80 4.89 16.75
CA ILE A 107 -7.72 6.12 17.56
C ILE A 107 -6.40 6.87 17.36
N GLU A 108 -5.32 6.15 17.03
CA GLU A 108 -4.01 6.76 16.80
C GLU A 108 -3.92 7.21 15.35
N ILE A 109 -4.39 6.38 14.41
CA ILE A 109 -4.42 6.66 12.96
C ILE A 109 -5.76 6.22 12.36
N SER A 110 -6.49 7.14 11.72
CA SER A 110 -7.87 6.87 11.29
C SER A 110 -7.98 5.96 10.05
N SER A 111 -6.91 5.86 9.25
CA SER A 111 -6.81 5.05 8.04
C SER A 111 -5.35 4.90 7.61
N LEU A 112 -5.00 3.79 6.95
CA LEU A 112 -3.64 3.53 6.50
C LEU A 112 -3.66 2.75 5.20
N GLY A 113 -2.81 3.11 4.25
CA GLY A 113 -2.63 2.39 2.99
C GLY A 113 -1.16 2.20 2.68
N ILE A 114 -0.80 1.01 2.20
CA ILE A 114 0.56 0.70 1.75
C ILE A 114 0.55 -0.01 0.41
N ASP A 115 1.58 0.23 -0.36
CA ASP A 115 1.78 -0.39 -1.66
C ASP A 115 3.25 -0.72 -1.93
N ALA A 116 3.47 -1.80 -2.67
CA ALA A 116 4.81 -2.27 -2.98
C ALA A 116 4.84 -2.79 -4.42
N GLU A 117 5.70 -2.21 -5.24
CA GLU A 117 5.78 -2.50 -6.66
C GLU A 117 7.22 -2.78 -7.09
N LEU A 118 7.43 -3.97 -7.65
CA LEU A 118 8.71 -4.35 -8.24
C LEU A 118 9.10 -3.41 -9.39
N ALA A 119 10.39 -3.39 -9.72
CA ALA A 119 10.90 -2.56 -10.79
C ALA A 119 10.45 -3.08 -12.14
N GLY A 120 9.56 -2.31 -12.75
CA GLY A 120 9.18 -2.38 -14.13
C GLY A 120 8.69 -1.00 -14.55
N ASP A 121 8.84 -0.68 -15.84
CA ASP A 121 8.24 0.53 -16.38
C ASP A 121 6.72 0.34 -16.43
N ILE A 122 6.00 1.26 -15.80
CA ILE A 122 4.56 1.40 -16.02
C ILE A 122 4.39 1.90 -17.45
N HIS A 123 3.79 1.07 -18.30
CA HIS A 123 3.69 1.34 -19.72
C HIS A 123 3.05 2.71 -19.97
N HIS A 124 3.61 3.51 -20.87
CA HIS A 124 3.20 4.89 -21.11
C HIS A 124 1.71 5.02 -21.48
N SER A 125 1.11 3.99 -22.08
CA SER A 125 -0.32 3.97 -22.40
C SER A 125 -1.23 3.97 -21.16
N LEU A 126 -0.70 3.64 -19.97
CA LEU A 126 -1.44 3.63 -18.71
C LEU A 126 -1.35 4.97 -18.00
N TRP A 127 -0.45 5.87 -18.39
CA TRP A 127 -0.17 7.10 -17.65
C TRP A 127 -1.41 7.97 -17.48
N GLU A 128 -2.21 8.15 -18.53
CA GLU A 128 -3.44 8.95 -18.48
C GLU A 128 -4.56 8.31 -17.63
N MET A 129 -4.42 7.03 -17.24
CA MET A 129 -5.38 6.36 -16.35
C MET A 129 -5.22 6.76 -14.89
N PHE A 130 -4.06 7.31 -14.51
CA PHE A 130 -3.78 7.65 -13.11
C PHE A 130 -3.03 8.97 -12.92
N LEU A 131 -2.37 9.52 -13.94
CA LEU A 131 -1.79 10.85 -13.90
C LEU A 131 -2.81 11.87 -14.39
N SER A 132 -3.11 12.85 -13.56
CA SER A 132 -3.79 14.07 -13.98
C SER A 132 -2.94 14.87 -14.97
N GLN A 133 -3.53 15.83 -15.67
CA GLN A 133 -2.83 16.64 -16.65
C GLN A 133 -1.62 17.40 -16.06
N ASP A 134 -1.73 17.86 -14.81
CA ASP A 134 -0.65 18.56 -14.11
C ASP A 134 0.47 17.60 -13.70
N GLU A 135 0.10 16.41 -13.19
CA GLU A 135 1.08 15.35 -12.86
C GLU A 135 1.79 14.84 -14.13
N LEU A 136 1.08 14.69 -15.24
CA LEU A 136 1.64 14.29 -16.52
C LEU A 136 2.61 15.35 -17.05
N SER A 137 2.26 16.64 -16.94
CA SER A 137 3.14 17.75 -17.30
C SER A 137 4.40 17.75 -16.42
N TRP A 138 4.23 17.53 -15.12
CA TRP A 138 5.34 17.44 -14.16
C TRP A 138 6.27 16.27 -14.47
N VAL A 139 5.74 15.07 -14.69
CA VAL A 139 6.51 13.90 -15.13
C VAL A 139 7.26 14.24 -16.42
N ASN A 140 6.58 14.79 -17.42
CA ASN A 140 7.19 15.06 -18.72
C ASN A 140 8.34 16.08 -18.68
N SER A 141 8.41 16.93 -17.65
CA SER A 141 9.49 17.88 -17.42
C SER A 141 10.81 17.26 -16.94
N LYS A 142 10.81 15.98 -16.52
CA LYS A 142 11.97 15.29 -15.93
C LYS A 142 12.84 14.58 -16.98
N SER A 143 14.06 14.18 -16.62
CA SER A 143 14.87 13.28 -17.45
C SER A 143 14.24 11.88 -17.52
N ASN A 144 14.58 11.07 -18.53
CA ASN A 144 13.97 9.73 -18.70
C ASN A 144 14.13 8.83 -17.46
N ALA A 145 15.28 8.86 -16.78
CA ALA A 145 15.50 8.07 -15.56
C ALA A 145 14.62 8.56 -14.39
N GLU A 146 14.50 9.88 -14.22
CA GLU A 146 13.65 10.48 -13.20
C GLU A 146 12.16 10.28 -13.50
N LYS A 147 11.77 10.24 -14.79
CA LYS A 147 10.39 9.96 -15.23
C LYS A 147 9.92 8.60 -14.73
N SER A 148 10.64 7.54 -15.06
CA SER A 148 10.27 6.17 -14.65
C SER A 148 10.18 6.06 -13.12
N LEU A 149 11.10 6.71 -12.39
CA LEU A 149 11.08 6.73 -10.93
C LEU A 149 9.84 7.46 -10.37
N LEU A 150 9.58 8.66 -10.87
CA LEU A 150 8.48 9.50 -10.39
C LEU A 150 7.12 8.87 -10.68
N VAL A 151 6.95 8.28 -11.87
CA VAL A 151 5.73 7.58 -12.28
C VAL A 151 5.44 6.41 -11.34
N ARG A 152 6.45 5.61 -10.98
CA ARG A 152 6.31 4.51 -10.02
C ARG A 152 5.94 4.99 -8.61
N LYS A 153 6.55 6.09 -8.16
CA LYS A 153 6.18 6.72 -6.87
C LYS A 153 4.72 7.15 -6.88
N ILE A 154 4.28 7.88 -7.91
CA ILE A 154 2.89 8.36 -8.02
C ILE A 154 1.90 7.18 -8.06
N TRP A 155 2.22 6.13 -8.82
CA TRP A 155 1.40 4.91 -8.83
C TRP A 155 1.23 4.31 -7.44
N GLY A 156 2.34 4.00 -6.75
CA GLY A 156 2.28 3.39 -5.42
C GLY A 156 1.57 4.27 -4.39
N LEU A 157 1.74 5.58 -4.47
CA LEU A 157 1.02 6.54 -3.62
C LEU A 157 -0.49 6.49 -3.88
N LYS A 158 -0.93 6.43 -5.14
CA LYS A 158 -2.37 6.39 -5.46
C LYS A 158 -3.00 5.04 -5.13
N GLU A 159 -2.31 3.92 -5.35
CA GLU A 159 -2.71 2.60 -4.85
C GLU A 159 -2.84 2.59 -3.32
N SER A 160 -1.87 3.18 -2.62
CA SER A 160 -1.93 3.33 -1.16
C SER A 160 -3.13 4.19 -0.73
N ALA A 161 -3.42 5.28 -1.46
CA ALA A 161 -4.58 6.13 -1.17
C ALA A 161 -5.92 5.42 -1.39
N ILE A 162 -6.02 4.58 -2.43
CA ILE A 162 -7.18 3.69 -2.66
C ILE A 162 -7.37 2.78 -1.44
N LYS A 163 -6.30 2.13 -0.96
CA LYS A 163 -6.35 1.21 0.18
C LYS A 163 -6.71 1.93 1.49
N ALA A 164 -6.25 3.15 1.69
CA ALA A 164 -6.54 3.95 2.88
C ALA A 164 -7.99 4.48 2.90
N SER A 165 -8.55 4.84 1.75
CA SER A 165 -9.83 5.57 1.66
C SER A 165 -11.01 4.75 1.16
N GLY A 166 -10.75 3.67 0.41
CA GLY A 166 -11.75 2.95 -0.37
C GLY A 166 -12.16 3.63 -1.68
N GLN A 167 -11.63 4.82 -2.03
CA GLN A 167 -11.90 5.45 -3.33
C GLN A 167 -11.08 4.79 -4.42
N LEU A 168 -11.73 4.09 -5.34
CA LEU A 168 -11.08 3.30 -6.39
C LEU A 168 -10.52 4.11 -7.57
N ASP A 169 -11.03 5.33 -7.80
CA ASP A 169 -10.55 6.18 -8.89
C ASP A 169 -9.25 6.91 -8.50
N MET A 170 -8.13 6.49 -9.09
CA MET A 170 -6.82 7.13 -8.90
C MET A 170 -6.80 8.60 -9.31
N LEU A 171 -7.60 9.00 -10.30
CA LEU A 171 -7.66 10.39 -10.76
C LEU A 171 -8.38 11.31 -9.77
N CYS A 172 -9.01 10.77 -8.73
CA CYS A 172 -9.53 11.59 -7.62
C CYS A 172 -8.43 12.07 -6.68
N TRP A 173 -7.24 11.47 -6.72
CA TRP A 173 -6.08 11.85 -5.90
C TRP A 173 -5.12 12.70 -6.71
N ARG A 174 -4.70 13.85 -6.16
CA ARG A 174 -3.59 14.67 -6.67
C ARG A 174 -2.37 14.49 -5.79
N VAL A 175 -1.24 14.17 -6.40
CA VAL A 175 0.06 14.05 -5.73
C VAL A 175 0.86 15.32 -5.96
N ASN A 176 1.16 16.03 -4.88
CA ASN A 176 2.02 17.21 -4.89
C ASN A 176 3.35 16.88 -4.19
N PRO A 177 4.51 17.25 -4.76
CA PRO A 177 5.78 17.08 -4.07
C PRO A 177 5.86 18.03 -2.87
N THR A 178 6.45 17.57 -1.77
CA THR A 178 6.85 18.48 -0.69
C THR A 178 8.19 19.12 -1.01
N ILE A 179 8.38 20.39 -0.65
CA ILE A 179 9.61 21.14 -0.99
C ILE A 179 10.83 20.62 -0.20
N SER A 180 10.61 20.05 0.98
CA SER A 180 11.65 19.70 1.95
C SER A 180 12.20 18.28 1.80
N ASP A 181 11.51 17.38 1.11
CA ASP A 181 11.86 15.96 1.06
C ASP A 181 11.36 15.31 -0.25
N SER A 182 12.29 14.78 -1.04
CA SER A 182 12.02 14.14 -2.33
C SER A 182 11.26 12.81 -2.26
N ASP A 183 11.17 12.23 -1.06
CA ASP A 183 10.42 11.00 -0.79
C ASP A 183 9.09 11.28 -0.07
N SER A 184 8.80 12.54 0.25
CA SER A 184 7.54 12.97 0.87
C SER A 184 6.66 13.78 -0.09
N PHE A 185 5.37 13.47 -0.06
CA PHE A 185 4.35 13.98 -0.96
C PHE A 185 3.08 14.32 -0.16
N GLU A 186 2.34 15.31 -0.63
CA GLU A 186 0.99 15.57 -0.18
C GLU A 186 0.00 14.94 -1.16
N LEU A 187 -1.00 14.21 -0.65
CA LEU A 187 -2.10 13.68 -1.43
C LEU A 187 -3.38 14.41 -1.08
N ILE A 188 -4.00 15.03 -2.08
CA ILE A 188 -5.24 15.79 -1.92
C ILE A 188 -6.36 15.09 -2.69
N PHE A 189 -7.44 14.75 -1.98
CA PHE A 189 -8.65 14.25 -2.62
C PHE A 189 -9.43 15.37 -3.31
N GLY A 190 -9.98 15.09 -4.49
CA GLY A 190 -10.92 15.98 -5.18
C GLY A 190 -10.29 17.22 -5.85
N GLY A 191 -8.96 17.33 -5.88
CA GLY A 191 -8.29 18.37 -6.68
C GLY A 191 -8.18 19.76 -6.04
N GLY A 192 -8.42 19.89 -4.73
CA GLY A 192 -8.19 21.13 -3.99
C GLY A 192 -9.45 21.66 -3.30
N GLU A 193 -9.24 22.17 -2.08
CA GLU A 193 -10.20 22.76 -1.14
C GLU A 193 -11.09 21.78 -0.35
N ARG A 194 -10.56 21.37 0.81
CA ARG A 194 -11.26 20.75 1.95
C ARG A 194 -12.05 19.47 1.64
N GLY A 195 -11.30 18.41 1.37
CA GLY A 195 -11.76 17.04 1.56
C GLY A 195 -10.53 16.14 1.72
N ASN A 196 -10.39 15.51 2.89
CA ASN A 196 -9.39 14.50 3.26
C ASN A 196 -8.02 14.57 2.52
N SER A 197 -7.04 15.23 3.12
CA SER A 197 -5.64 15.12 2.70
C SER A 197 -4.96 13.93 3.39
N PHE A 198 -3.96 13.37 2.72
CA PHE A 198 -3.04 12.41 3.31
C PHE A 198 -1.59 12.87 3.14
N VAL A 199 -0.78 12.51 4.11
CA VAL A 199 0.68 12.44 3.94
C VAL A 199 0.99 11.18 3.15
N GLY A 200 1.76 11.35 2.07
CA GLY A 200 2.31 10.26 1.28
C GLY A 200 3.82 10.20 1.41
N LYS A 201 4.36 8.99 1.55
CA LYS A 201 5.79 8.76 1.47
C LYS A 201 6.08 7.63 0.50
N ALA A 202 7.05 7.84 -0.40
CA ALA A 202 7.42 6.84 -1.39
C ALA A 202 8.93 6.77 -1.60
N ILE A 203 9.51 5.61 -1.35
CA ILE A 203 10.94 5.33 -1.52
C ILE A 203 11.10 4.27 -2.62
N CYS A 204 12.08 4.49 -3.48
CA CYS A 204 12.52 3.52 -4.46
C CYS A 204 13.92 3.04 -4.07
N HIS A 205 14.08 1.73 -3.90
CA HIS A 205 15.36 1.13 -3.54
C HIS A 205 15.57 -0.15 -4.34
N ASP A 206 16.71 -0.27 -5.00
CA ASP A 206 17.01 -1.35 -5.94
C ASP A 206 15.84 -1.58 -6.94
N ASN A 207 15.24 -2.77 -6.89
CA ASN A 207 14.15 -3.18 -7.76
C ASN A 207 12.77 -3.10 -7.10
N ILE A 208 12.55 -2.23 -6.11
CA ILE A 208 11.23 -2.08 -5.48
C ILE A 208 10.91 -0.61 -5.17
N THR A 209 9.64 -0.25 -5.33
CA THR A 209 9.05 1.01 -4.86
C THR A 209 8.10 0.68 -3.73
N LEU A 210 8.28 1.33 -2.59
CA LEU A 210 7.41 1.23 -1.43
C LEU A 210 6.69 2.56 -1.27
N ALA A 211 5.39 2.52 -1.03
CA ALA A 211 4.58 3.69 -0.77
C ALA A 211 3.71 3.48 0.47
N ALA A 212 3.54 4.55 1.24
CA ALA A 212 2.66 4.58 2.40
C ALA A 212 1.87 5.89 2.39
N VAL A 213 0.59 5.80 2.73
CA VAL A 213 -0.35 6.92 2.79
C VAL A 213 -1.15 6.86 4.08
N TYR A 214 -1.22 7.99 4.79
CA TYR A 214 -1.91 8.10 6.07
C TYR A 214 -2.32 9.56 6.35
N PRO A 215 -3.33 9.80 7.22
CA PRO A 215 -3.69 11.14 7.66
C PRO A 215 -2.51 11.88 8.29
N GLU A 216 -2.48 13.20 8.10
CA GLU A 216 -1.58 14.04 8.88
C GLU A 216 -2.01 14.02 10.35
N TYR A 217 -1.04 13.83 11.25
CA TYR A 217 -1.29 13.91 12.69
C TYR A 217 -1.15 15.36 13.16
N ASN A 218 -2.01 15.78 14.09
CA ASN A 218 -1.80 17.00 14.86
C ASN A 218 -0.89 16.73 16.07
#